data_AF-A0A8C4UL22-F1
#
_entry.id   AF-A0A8C4UL22-F1
#
_cell.length_a   1.000
_cell.length_b   1.000
_cell.length_c   1.000
_cell.angle_alpha   90.00
_cell.angle_beta   90.00
_cell.angle_gamma   90.00
#
_symmetry.space_group_name_H-M   'P 1'
#
loop_
_entity.id
_entity.type
_entity.pdbx_description
1 polymer ?
#
loop_
_entity_poly.entity_id
_entity_poly.type
_entity_poly.pdbx_seq_one_letter_code
_entity_poly.pdbx_strand_id
1 'polypeptide(L)'
;MFVLTQLCLPLPQQSELNSFLWTIKRDPPSYFFGTIHVPYTRVWDFIPENSKKAFQHSHIVYFELDLTDPYTISALTSCQLLPQGENLQDVLPHDIYHRLKRHLEYVKLMMPSWMTPDQRGKGLYADYLFNAIAGNWERKRPVWVMLMVNSLTEVDIKSRGVPVLDLYLAQEAERLKKQTGAVEKVEEQCHPLNGLNFSQVVFALNQTLLQQESLRAGSFQIPYTTEDLIKHYNCGDLNSIIFNHDTSQVPNFINATLLAHERITAQEIDSYFRQELIYKRNERMGRRVKDLLEEYPDKSFFFAFGAGM
;
A
#
# COMPACT_ATOMS: atom_id res chain seq x y z
N MET A 1 -27.13 -6.27 6.69
CA MET A 1 -26.29 -6.15 7.89
C MET A 1 -25.86 -4.70 7.97
N PHE A 2 -26.40 -3.95 8.93
CA PHE A 2 -26.14 -2.52 9.08
C PHE A 2 -24.63 -2.32 9.29
N VAL A 3 -23.97 -1.64 8.36
CA VAL A 3 -22.61 -1.13 8.56
C VAL A 3 -22.72 -0.12 9.69
N LEU A 4 -22.04 -0.37 10.82
CA LEU A 4 -21.84 0.64 11.83
C LEU A 4 -21.24 1.87 11.13
N THR A 5 -22.01 2.95 11.05
CA THR A 5 -21.51 4.25 10.62
C THR A 5 -20.37 4.61 11.56
N GLN A 6 -19.14 4.58 11.04
CA GLN A 6 -17.96 5.03 11.75
C GLN A 6 -18.05 6.57 11.78
N LEU A 7 -18.72 7.08 12.81
CA LEU A 7 -19.08 8.49 12.93
C LEU A 7 -17.83 9.33 13.25
N CYS A 8 -17.48 10.24 12.35
CA CYS A 8 -16.58 11.35 12.64
C CYS A 8 -17.28 12.25 13.67
N LEU A 9 -16.65 12.50 14.82
CA LEU A 9 -17.22 13.32 15.88
C LEU A 9 -16.32 14.54 16.13
N PRO A 10 -16.89 15.76 16.14
CA PRO A 10 -18.27 16.12 15.76
C PRO A 10 -18.52 15.82 14.27
N LEU A 11 -19.76 15.49 13.87
CA LEU A 11 -20.17 15.24 12.48
C LEU A 11 -20.08 16.53 11.67
N PRO A 12 -19.00 16.79 10.91
CA PRO A 12 -18.92 17.98 10.09
C PRO A 12 -19.84 17.76 8.89
N GLN A 13 -20.39 18.82 8.33
CA GLN A 13 -21.08 18.66 7.04
C GLN A 13 -20.03 18.16 6.03
N GLN A 14 -20.36 17.26 5.10
CA GLN A 14 -19.38 16.71 4.14
C GLN A 14 -18.62 17.80 3.36
N SER A 15 -19.22 18.99 3.22
CA SER A 15 -18.62 20.20 2.65
C SER A 15 -17.50 20.85 3.48
N GLU A 16 -17.38 20.49 4.76
CA GLU A 16 -16.36 21.01 5.70
C GLU A 16 -15.16 20.07 5.85
N LEU A 17 -15.28 18.83 5.36
CA LEU A 17 -14.20 17.85 5.42
C LEU A 17 -13.16 18.12 4.32
N ASN A 18 -11.88 17.91 4.65
CA ASN A 18 -10.83 17.92 3.65
C ASN A 18 -11.08 16.80 2.65
N SER A 19 -11.16 17.14 1.37
CA SER A 19 -11.43 16.20 0.29
C SER A 19 -10.18 15.56 -0.30
N PHE A 20 -9.00 15.88 0.25
CA PHE A 20 -7.68 15.51 -0.28
C PHE A 20 -7.54 15.85 -1.77
N LEU A 21 -8.19 16.92 -2.20
CA LEU A 21 -8.21 17.39 -3.58
C LEU A 21 -7.51 18.74 -3.65
N TRP A 22 -6.43 18.82 -4.43
CA TRP A 22 -5.77 20.07 -4.76
C TRP A 22 -6.08 20.44 -6.20
N THR A 23 -6.41 21.70 -6.44
CA THR A 23 -6.67 22.23 -7.79
C THR A 23 -5.46 23.00 -8.28
N ILE A 24 -4.92 22.59 -9.42
CA ILE A 24 -3.89 23.31 -10.18
C ILE A 24 -4.62 24.38 -11.00
N LYS A 25 -4.31 25.65 -10.72
CA LYS A 25 -4.95 26.80 -11.36
C LYS A 25 -4.46 26.96 -12.80
N ARG A 26 -5.32 26.62 -13.75
CA ARG A 26 -5.16 26.73 -15.21
C ARG A 26 -6.52 26.56 -15.88
N ASP A 27 -6.59 26.79 -17.19
CA ASP A 27 -7.81 26.63 -17.99
C ASP A 27 -7.56 25.64 -19.14
N PRO A 28 -8.20 24.45 -19.15
CA PRO A 28 -9.07 23.90 -18.10
C PRO A 28 -8.27 23.46 -16.85
N PRO A 29 -8.88 23.42 -15.65
CA PRO A 29 -8.20 23.08 -14.40
C PRO A 29 -7.67 21.64 -14.39
N SER A 30 -6.64 21.38 -13.59
CA SER A 30 -6.16 20.02 -13.30
C SER A 30 -6.14 19.77 -11.79
N TYR A 31 -6.10 18.51 -11.38
CA TYR A 31 -6.35 18.11 -10.00
C TYR A 31 -5.34 17.08 -9.51
N PHE A 32 -4.93 17.20 -8.25
CA PHE A 32 -4.32 16.10 -7.49
C PHE A 32 -5.33 15.59 -6.48
N PHE A 33 -5.46 14.27 -6.39
CA PHE A 33 -6.30 13.61 -5.42
C PHE A 33 -5.48 12.59 -4.62
N GLY A 34 -5.49 12.75 -3.30
CA GLY A 34 -4.81 11.88 -2.35
C GLY A 34 -5.57 10.58 -2.12
N THR A 35 -5.06 9.47 -2.63
CA THR A 35 -5.61 8.12 -2.41
C THR A 35 -4.95 7.44 -1.20
N ILE A 36 -5.55 6.37 -0.70
CA ILE A 36 -4.93 5.45 0.26
C ILE A 36 -5.14 4.01 -0.22
N HIS A 37 -4.16 3.14 0.05
CA HIS A 37 -4.14 1.77 -0.45
C HIS A 37 -5.02 0.83 0.40
N VAL A 38 -6.34 1.05 0.35
CA VAL A 38 -7.36 0.30 1.09
C VAL A 38 -8.54 -0.02 0.17
N PRO A 39 -9.39 -1.02 0.51
CA PRO A 39 -10.54 -1.37 -0.32
C PRO A 39 -11.46 -0.17 -0.56
N TYR A 40 -11.82 0.09 -1.82
CA TYR A 40 -12.58 1.28 -2.20
C TYR A 40 -13.93 1.37 -1.46
N THR A 41 -14.57 0.22 -1.16
CA THR A 41 -15.84 0.14 -0.43
C THR A 41 -15.79 0.68 0.99
N ARG A 42 -14.60 0.85 1.57
CA ARG A 42 -14.41 1.39 2.92
C ARG A 42 -14.31 2.92 2.95
N VAL A 43 -14.11 3.55 1.78
CA VAL A 43 -13.79 4.99 1.68
C VAL A 43 -14.63 5.74 0.65
N TRP A 44 -15.11 5.07 -0.41
CA TRP A 44 -15.77 5.71 -1.55
C TRP A 44 -16.98 6.57 -1.18
N ASP A 45 -17.80 6.08 -0.25
CA ASP A 45 -19.00 6.79 0.21
C ASP A 45 -18.65 8.04 1.04
N PHE A 46 -17.45 8.09 1.62
CA PHE A 46 -16.96 9.22 2.41
C PHE A 46 -16.20 10.25 1.58
N ILE A 47 -15.69 9.89 0.39
CA ILE A 47 -15.01 10.82 -0.52
C ILE A 47 -15.98 11.96 -0.91
N PRO A 48 -15.62 13.24 -0.64
CA PRO A 48 -16.48 14.37 -0.95
C PRO A 48 -16.80 14.53 -2.45
N GLU A 49 -17.98 15.08 -2.75
CA GLU A 49 -18.52 15.21 -4.11
C GLU A 49 -17.68 16.11 -5.04
N ASN A 50 -16.92 17.06 -4.49
CA ASN A 50 -15.99 17.87 -5.30
C ASN A 50 -14.88 17.01 -5.92
N SER A 51 -14.35 16.02 -5.20
CA SER A 51 -13.34 15.06 -5.73
C SER A 51 -13.94 14.18 -6.83
N LYS A 52 -15.15 13.65 -6.62
CA LYS A 52 -15.86 12.85 -7.64
C LYS A 52 -16.16 13.68 -8.89
N LYS A 53 -16.61 14.93 -8.74
CA LYS A 53 -16.84 15.86 -9.86
C LYS A 53 -15.54 16.18 -10.61
N ALA A 54 -14.44 16.42 -9.90
CA ALA A 54 -13.14 16.66 -10.52
C ALA A 54 -12.69 15.45 -11.36
N PHE A 55 -12.85 14.23 -10.83
CA PHE A 55 -12.61 12.99 -11.59
C PHE A 55 -13.52 12.87 -12.81
N GLN A 56 -14.82 13.15 -12.67
CA GLN A 56 -15.79 13.09 -13.77
C GLN A 56 -15.47 14.07 -14.90
N HIS A 57 -15.13 15.32 -14.58
CA HIS A 57 -14.85 16.37 -15.57
C HIS A 57 -13.50 16.21 -16.27
N SER A 58 -12.51 15.60 -15.60
CA SER A 58 -11.18 15.40 -16.20
C SER A 58 -11.23 14.30 -17.26
N HIS A 59 -10.72 14.57 -18.46
CA HIS A 59 -10.72 13.57 -19.54
C HIS A 59 -9.48 12.66 -19.48
N ILE A 60 -8.41 13.13 -18.83
CA ILE A 60 -7.15 12.42 -18.67
C ILE A 60 -6.92 12.15 -17.19
N VAL A 61 -6.63 10.90 -16.84
CA VAL A 61 -6.39 10.45 -15.47
C VAL A 61 -5.02 9.79 -15.39
N TYR A 62 -4.20 10.20 -14.43
CA TYR A 62 -2.89 9.62 -14.20
C TYR A 62 -2.84 8.97 -12.83
N PHE A 63 -2.27 7.78 -12.79
CA PHE A 63 -2.00 7.02 -11.58
C PHE A 63 -0.49 6.94 -11.33
N GLU A 64 -0.12 6.42 -10.18
CA GLU A 64 1.27 6.13 -9.83
C GLU A 64 1.86 5.08 -10.79
N LEU A 65 1.17 3.95 -10.92
CA LEU A 65 1.46 2.88 -11.87
C LEU A 65 0.20 2.47 -12.64
N ASP A 66 0.39 1.89 -13.82
CA ASP A 66 -0.68 1.29 -14.61
C ASP A 66 -0.95 -0.14 -14.13
N LEU A 67 -1.84 -0.28 -13.16
CA LEU A 67 -2.22 -1.59 -12.61
C LEU A 67 -3.23 -2.36 -13.48
N THR A 68 -3.69 -1.78 -14.59
CA THR A 68 -4.57 -2.49 -15.55
C THR A 68 -3.77 -3.11 -16.69
N ASP A 69 -2.56 -2.62 -16.95
CA ASP A 69 -1.61 -3.23 -17.88
C ASP A 69 -0.98 -4.55 -17.35
N PRO A 70 -1.21 -5.69 -18.03
CA PRO A 70 -0.60 -6.97 -17.66
C PRO A 70 0.93 -6.96 -17.66
N TYR A 71 1.57 -6.13 -18.48
CA TYR A 71 3.03 -6.00 -18.50
C TYR A 71 3.54 -5.40 -17.19
N THR A 72 2.91 -4.34 -16.70
CA THR A 72 3.23 -3.73 -15.39
C THR A 72 3.13 -4.77 -14.26
N ILE A 73 2.05 -5.55 -14.22
CA ILE A 73 1.88 -6.62 -13.21
C ILE A 73 2.95 -7.69 -13.31
N SER A 74 3.30 -8.11 -14.53
CA SER A 74 4.35 -9.10 -14.78
C SER A 74 5.74 -8.60 -14.36
N ALA A 75 6.06 -7.34 -14.67
CA ALA A 75 7.33 -6.72 -14.32
C ALA A 75 7.46 -6.52 -12.80
N LEU A 76 6.39 -6.09 -12.12
CA LEU A 76 6.34 -6.02 -10.65
C LEU A 76 6.56 -7.41 -10.04
N THR A 77 5.89 -8.44 -10.56
CA THR A 77 6.07 -9.81 -10.08
C THR A 77 7.52 -10.29 -10.24
N SER A 78 8.14 -9.97 -11.37
CA SER A 78 9.51 -10.38 -11.70
C SER A 78 10.54 -9.71 -10.79
N CYS A 79 10.38 -8.42 -10.48
CA CYS A 79 11.33 -7.69 -9.63
C CYS A 79 11.32 -8.13 -8.16
N GLN A 80 10.26 -8.85 -7.73
CA GLN A 80 10.17 -9.41 -6.39
C GLN A 80 11.03 -10.65 -6.20
N LEU A 81 11.46 -11.30 -7.28
CA LEU A 81 12.14 -12.58 -7.24
C LEU A 81 13.63 -12.43 -6.91
N LEU A 82 14.16 -13.44 -6.21
CA LEU A 82 15.60 -13.62 -6.04
C LEU A 82 16.27 -13.77 -7.42
N PRO A 83 17.46 -13.16 -7.60
CA PRO A 83 18.20 -13.30 -8.85
C PRO A 83 18.66 -14.75 -9.06
N GLN A 84 19.03 -15.08 -10.30
CA GLN A 84 19.68 -16.37 -10.66
C GLN A 84 18.91 -17.65 -10.31
N GLY A 85 17.65 -17.54 -9.90
CA GLY A 85 16.85 -18.71 -9.53
C GLY A 85 17.03 -19.17 -8.09
N GLU A 86 17.75 -18.42 -7.26
CA GLU A 86 18.01 -18.75 -5.86
C GLU A 86 16.72 -18.91 -5.03
N ASN A 87 16.88 -19.54 -3.86
CA ASN A 87 15.83 -19.77 -2.89
C ASN A 87 16.14 -19.06 -1.56
N LEU A 88 15.10 -18.68 -0.82
CA LEU A 88 15.23 -18.06 0.49
C LEU A 88 16.03 -18.89 1.49
N GLN A 89 15.92 -20.21 1.42
CA GLN A 89 16.69 -21.11 2.30
C GLN A 89 18.21 -20.98 2.09
N ASP A 90 18.64 -20.56 0.90
CA ASP A 90 20.05 -20.46 0.53
C ASP A 90 20.66 -19.13 1.00
N VAL A 91 19.83 -18.10 1.16
CA VAL A 91 20.27 -16.75 1.53
C VAL A 91 20.01 -16.42 2.99
N LEU A 92 18.90 -16.89 3.58
CA LEU A 92 18.53 -16.52 4.96
C LEU A 92 19.24 -17.37 6.03
N PRO A 93 19.49 -16.80 7.22
CA PRO A 93 19.85 -17.58 8.39
C PRO A 93 18.81 -18.68 8.66
N HIS A 94 19.32 -19.85 9.06
CA HIS A 94 18.53 -21.07 9.23
C HIS A 94 17.34 -20.88 10.19
N ASP A 95 17.56 -20.18 11.31
CA ASP A 95 16.53 -19.91 12.31
C ASP A 95 15.41 -18.99 11.78
N ILE A 96 15.77 -17.94 11.03
CA ILE A 96 14.80 -17.01 10.43
C ILE A 96 13.97 -17.72 9.37
N TYR A 97 14.60 -18.51 8.49
CA TYR A 97 13.89 -19.28 7.47
C TYR A 97 12.87 -20.25 8.11
N HIS A 98 13.27 -20.97 9.17
CA HIS A 98 12.36 -21.88 9.86
C HIS A 98 11.21 -21.17 10.59
N ARG A 99 11.46 -20.01 11.20
CA ARG A 99 10.41 -19.19 11.82
C ARG A 99 9.42 -18.65 10.80
N LEU A 100 9.92 -18.14 9.66
CA LEU A 100 9.10 -17.71 8.54
C LEU A 100 8.21 -18.84 8.02
N LYS A 101 8.80 -20.01 7.74
CA LYS A 101 8.04 -21.18 7.27
C LYS A 101 6.93 -21.56 8.23
N ARG A 102 7.23 -21.66 9.53
CA ARG A 102 6.24 -21.96 10.58
C ARG A 102 5.13 -20.92 10.65
N HIS A 103 5.47 -19.64 10.48
CA HIS A 103 4.48 -18.56 10.45
C HIS A 103 3.55 -18.69 9.24
N LEU A 104 4.07 -18.96 8.05
CA LEU A 104 3.25 -19.16 6.84
C LEU A 104 2.37 -20.41 6.93
N GLU A 105 2.85 -21.49 7.55
CA GLU A 105 2.04 -22.67 7.87
C GLU A 105 0.88 -22.34 8.81
N TYR A 106 1.13 -21.53 9.85
CA TYR A 106 0.07 -21.01 10.72
C TYR A 106 -0.95 -20.17 9.94
N VAL A 107 -0.50 -19.22 9.11
CA VAL A 107 -1.40 -18.38 8.30
C VAL A 107 -2.27 -19.24 7.39
N LYS A 108 -1.68 -20.25 6.73
CA LYS A 108 -2.43 -21.18 5.88
C LYS A 108 -3.51 -21.93 6.66
N LEU A 109 -3.20 -22.39 7.88
CA LEU A 109 -4.16 -23.04 8.77
C LEU A 109 -5.31 -22.10 9.18
N MET A 110 -5.00 -20.84 9.45
CA MET A 110 -5.99 -19.85 9.92
C MET A 110 -6.86 -19.27 8.80
N MET A 111 -6.38 -19.27 7.56
CA MET A 111 -7.05 -18.70 6.39
C MET A 111 -8.56 -19.04 6.30
N PRO A 112 -9.01 -20.31 6.48
CA PRO A 112 -10.43 -20.64 6.43
C PRO A 112 -11.28 -19.94 7.49
N SER A 113 -10.71 -19.61 8.66
CA SER A 113 -11.42 -18.89 9.73
C SER A 113 -11.46 -17.38 9.49
N TRP A 114 -10.47 -16.83 8.78
CA TRP A 114 -10.38 -15.41 8.47
C TRP A 114 -11.22 -15.01 7.26
N MET A 115 -11.46 -15.93 6.32
CA MET A 115 -12.27 -15.66 5.12
C MET A 115 -13.75 -15.41 5.43
N THR A 116 -14.31 -14.39 4.78
CA THR A 116 -15.73 -14.03 4.90
C THR A 116 -16.64 -14.99 4.11
N PRO A 117 -17.94 -15.07 4.45
CA PRO A 117 -18.90 -15.82 3.65
C PRO A 117 -19.04 -15.32 2.21
N ASP A 118 -18.93 -14.01 1.98
CA ASP A 118 -19.02 -13.39 0.64
C ASP A 118 -17.86 -13.85 -0.26
N GLN A 119 -16.63 -13.88 0.26
CA GLN A 119 -15.47 -14.40 -0.47
C GLN A 119 -15.68 -15.85 -0.93
N ARG A 120 -16.22 -16.71 -0.04
CA ARG A 120 -16.55 -18.11 -0.37
C ARG A 120 -17.67 -18.19 -1.41
N GLY A 121 -18.70 -17.35 -1.28
CA GLY A 121 -19.80 -17.27 -2.25
C GLY A 121 -19.35 -16.86 -3.65
N LYS A 122 -18.26 -16.11 -3.76
CA LYS A 122 -17.60 -15.74 -5.02
C LYS A 122 -16.61 -16.80 -5.55
N GLY A 123 -16.55 -17.98 -4.93
CA GLY A 123 -15.67 -19.07 -5.35
C GLY A 123 -14.21 -18.93 -4.92
N LEU A 124 -13.89 -18.03 -3.98
CA LEU A 124 -12.56 -17.99 -3.37
C LEU A 124 -12.46 -19.07 -2.29
N TYR A 125 -11.45 -19.93 -2.40
CA TYR A 125 -11.12 -20.95 -1.41
C TYR A 125 -9.81 -20.60 -0.69
N ALA A 126 -9.64 -21.07 0.55
CA ALA A 126 -8.50 -20.71 1.41
C ALA A 126 -7.15 -21.02 0.77
N ASP A 127 -6.97 -22.22 0.19
CA ASP A 127 -5.73 -22.60 -0.49
C ASP A 127 -5.47 -21.74 -1.73
N TYR A 128 -6.52 -21.44 -2.50
CA TYR A 128 -6.40 -20.57 -3.67
C TYR A 128 -5.96 -19.16 -3.26
N LEU A 129 -6.61 -18.59 -2.24
CA LEU A 129 -6.27 -17.25 -1.74
C LEU A 129 -4.87 -17.21 -1.14
N PHE A 130 -4.48 -18.23 -0.38
CA PHE A 130 -3.11 -18.35 0.14
C PHE A 130 -2.09 -18.41 -0.99
N ASN A 131 -2.31 -19.26 -2.00
CA ASN A 131 -1.40 -19.38 -3.13
C ASN A 131 -1.35 -18.10 -3.99
N ALA A 132 -2.46 -17.36 -4.09
CA ALA A 132 -2.49 -16.09 -4.81
C ALA A 132 -1.64 -15.00 -4.11
N ILE A 133 -1.54 -15.02 -2.79
CA ILE A 133 -0.80 -14.01 -2.01
C ILE A 133 0.65 -14.46 -1.74
N ALA A 134 0.80 -15.68 -1.24
CA ALA A 134 2.05 -16.24 -0.71
C ALA A 134 2.57 -17.44 -1.51
N GLY A 135 2.00 -17.73 -2.68
CA GLY A 135 2.54 -18.75 -3.57
C GLY A 135 3.98 -18.41 -3.98
N ASN A 136 4.83 -19.44 -4.08
CA ASN A 136 6.24 -19.32 -4.43
C ASN A 136 7.01 -18.33 -3.56
N TRP A 137 6.61 -18.15 -2.29
CA TRP A 137 7.28 -17.23 -1.38
C TRP A 137 8.77 -17.56 -1.24
N GLU A 138 9.16 -18.84 -1.33
CA GLU A 138 10.56 -19.28 -1.28
C GLU A 138 11.46 -18.66 -2.37
N ARG A 139 10.87 -18.14 -3.44
CA ARG A 139 11.59 -17.51 -4.56
C ARG A 139 11.62 -15.99 -4.48
N LYS A 140 10.89 -15.37 -3.55
CA LYS A 140 10.85 -13.91 -3.37
C LYS A 140 12.09 -13.44 -2.61
N ARG A 141 12.54 -12.20 -2.86
CA ARG A 141 13.60 -11.58 -2.04
C ARG A 141 13.07 -11.33 -0.63
N PRO A 142 13.93 -11.35 0.40
CA PRO A 142 13.43 -11.33 1.77
C PRO A 142 12.67 -10.04 2.16
N VAL A 143 12.96 -8.89 1.54
CA VAL A 143 12.21 -7.64 1.73
C VAL A 143 10.74 -7.77 1.28
N TRP A 144 10.47 -8.48 0.19
CA TRP A 144 9.12 -8.70 -0.31
C TRP A 144 8.36 -9.71 0.52
N VAL A 145 9.06 -10.70 1.08
CA VAL A 145 8.49 -11.64 2.05
C VAL A 145 8.11 -10.89 3.33
N MET A 146 8.96 -9.98 3.79
CA MET A 146 8.67 -9.15 4.96
C MET A 146 7.39 -8.32 4.75
N LEU A 147 7.24 -7.63 3.60
CA LEU A 147 6.01 -6.90 3.27
C LEU A 147 4.80 -7.85 3.18
N MET A 148 4.97 -9.00 2.52
CA MET A 148 3.93 -10.01 2.38
C MET A 148 3.44 -10.50 3.75
N VAL A 149 4.34 -10.84 4.66
CA VAL A 149 4.03 -11.29 6.02
C VAL A 149 3.21 -10.25 6.80
N ASN A 150 3.54 -8.97 6.66
CA ASN A 150 2.75 -7.90 7.29
C ASN A 150 1.35 -7.71 6.69
N SER A 151 1.10 -8.23 5.49
CA SER A 151 -0.19 -8.18 4.80
C SER A 151 -1.01 -9.49 4.89
N LEU A 152 -0.59 -10.41 5.77
CA LEU A 152 -1.20 -11.72 6.00
C LEU A 152 -1.91 -11.80 7.37
N THR A 153 -2.63 -10.74 7.74
CA THR A 153 -3.44 -10.70 8.96
C THR A 153 -4.91 -11.03 8.70
N GLU A 154 -5.69 -11.33 9.75
CA GLU A 154 -7.13 -11.57 9.62
C GLU A 154 -7.85 -10.39 8.93
N VAL A 155 -7.49 -9.15 9.27
CA VAL A 155 -8.09 -7.94 8.71
C VAL A 155 -7.79 -7.83 7.22
N ASP A 156 -6.54 -8.05 6.83
CA ASP A 156 -6.14 -8.00 5.42
C ASP A 156 -6.85 -9.08 4.61
N ILE A 157 -6.91 -10.32 5.13
CA ILE A 157 -7.56 -11.45 4.45
C ILE A 157 -9.05 -11.19 4.25
N LYS A 158 -9.76 -10.62 5.23
CA LYS A 158 -11.18 -10.26 5.10
C LYS A 158 -11.46 -9.29 3.95
N SER A 159 -10.47 -8.47 3.60
CA SER A 159 -10.60 -7.45 2.56
C SER A 159 -10.21 -7.92 1.15
N ARG A 160 -9.55 -9.08 1.03
CA ARG A 160 -9.08 -9.61 -0.27
C ARG A 160 -10.24 -9.87 -1.24
N GLY A 161 -10.00 -9.61 -2.52
CA GLY A 161 -11.02 -9.71 -3.57
C GLY A 161 -11.84 -8.44 -3.77
N VAL A 162 -11.61 -7.40 -2.96
CA VAL A 162 -12.13 -6.04 -3.20
C VAL A 162 -10.98 -5.18 -3.76
N PRO A 163 -11.17 -4.48 -4.89
CA PRO A 163 -10.16 -3.55 -5.41
C PRO A 163 -9.80 -2.47 -4.39
N VAL A 164 -8.52 -2.13 -4.31
CA VAL A 164 -8.08 -0.91 -3.60
C VAL A 164 -8.54 0.34 -4.36
N LEU A 165 -8.61 1.49 -3.69
CA LEU A 165 -9.12 2.74 -4.26
C LEU A 165 -8.40 3.12 -5.57
N ASP A 166 -7.08 2.95 -5.65
CA ASP A 166 -6.28 3.27 -6.85
C ASP A 166 -6.72 2.45 -8.06
N LEU A 167 -6.82 1.13 -7.89
CA LEU A 167 -7.25 0.20 -8.93
C LEU A 167 -8.72 0.43 -9.31
N TYR A 168 -9.58 0.70 -8.32
CA TYR A 168 -10.98 1.03 -8.58
C TYR A 168 -11.11 2.28 -9.47
N LEU A 169 -10.37 3.35 -9.15
CA LEU A 169 -10.36 4.57 -9.96
C LEU A 169 -9.83 4.33 -11.37
N ALA A 170 -8.80 3.48 -11.54
CA ALA A 170 -8.28 3.11 -12.85
C ALA A 170 -9.33 2.35 -13.68
N GLN A 171 -9.99 1.35 -13.09
CA GLN A 171 -11.08 0.61 -13.71
C GLN A 171 -12.27 1.52 -14.07
N GLU A 172 -12.59 2.47 -13.20
CA GLU A 172 -13.67 3.44 -13.45
C GLU A 172 -13.30 4.42 -14.56
N ALA A 173 -12.03 4.81 -14.67
CA ALA A 173 -11.54 5.64 -15.77
C ALA A 173 -11.66 4.92 -17.12
N GLU A 174 -11.28 3.63 -17.19
CA GLU A 174 -11.46 2.79 -18.37
C GLU A 174 -12.95 2.61 -18.72
N ARG A 175 -13.80 2.34 -17.73
CA ARG A 175 -15.26 2.22 -17.91
C ARG A 175 -15.87 3.48 -18.50
N LEU A 176 -15.37 4.64 -18.09
CA LEU A 176 -15.77 5.97 -18.58
C LEU A 176 -15.04 6.37 -19.87
N LYS A 177 -14.19 5.51 -20.44
CA LYS A 177 -13.38 5.78 -21.65
C LYS A 177 -12.52 7.04 -21.53
N LYS A 178 -12.01 7.31 -20.34
CA LYS A 178 -11.02 8.37 -20.10
C LYS A 178 -9.67 7.90 -20.62
N GLN A 179 -8.80 8.85 -20.98
CA GLN A 179 -7.40 8.53 -21.24
C GLN A 179 -6.70 8.28 -19.90
N THR A 180 -6.05 7.13 -19.75
CA THR A 180 -5.28 6.77 -18.56
C THR A 180 -3.79 6.85 -18.83
N GLY A 181 -3.00 7.03 -17.77
CA GLY A 181 -1.54 7.00 -17.82
C GLY A 181 -0.93 6.73 -16.44
N ALA A 182 0.36 6.46 -16.43
CA ALA A 182 1.16 6.26 -15.22
C ALA A 182 2.30 7.28 -15.16
N VAL A 183 2.55 7.84 -13.99
CA VAL A 183 3.64 8.80 -13.79
C VAL A 183 4.95 8.10 -13.39
N GLU A 184 4.90 6.91 -12.80
CA GLU A 184 6.06 6.14 -12.39
C GLU A 184 6.32 4.95 -13.30
N LYS A 185 7.50 4.35 -13.15
CA LYS A 185 7.88 3.09 -13.77
C LYS A 185 8.01 1.99 -12.74
N VAL A 186 7.88 0.74 -13.17
CA VAL A 186 7.98 -0.43 -12.30
C VAL A 186 9.32 -0.46 -11.54
N GLU A 187 10.40 -0.14 -12.23
CA GLU A 187 11.75 -0.15 -11.64
C GLU A 187 11.85 0.83 -10.46
N GLU A 188 11.13 1.95 -10.52
CA GLU A 188 11.14 3.00 -9.51
C GLU A 188 10.43 2.59 -8.21
N GLN A 189 9.52 1.61 -8.29
CA GLN A 189 8.87 0.98 -7.14
C GLN A 189 9.71 -0.18 -6.58
N CYS A 190 10.39 -0.92 -7.46
CA CYS A 190 11.18 -2.09 -7.06
C CYS A 190 12.55 -1.73 -6.47
N HIS A 191 13.23 -0.73 -7.03
CA HIS A 191 14.60 -0.38 -6.64
C HIS A 191 14.73 0.04 -5.18
N PRO A 192 13.85 0.90 -4.62
CA PRO A 192 13.91 1.24 -3.20
C PRO A 192 13.88 0.01 -2.30
N LEU A 193 12.98 -0.94 -2.57
CA LEU A 193 12.85 -2.16 -1.77
C LEU A 193 14.05 -3.10 -1.96
N ASN A 194 14.49 -3.29 -3.21
CA ASN A 194 15.59 -4.18 -3.55
C ASN A 194 16.99 -3.61 -3.23
N GLY A 195 17.09 -2.32 -2.90
CA GLY A 195 18.34 -1.61 -2.65
C GLY A 195 18.84 -1.67 -1.20
N LEU A 196 18.03 -2.17 -0.27
CA LEU A 196 18.47 -2.40 1.11
C LEU A 196 19.64 -3.40 1.15
N ASN A 197 20.59 -3.16 2.05
CA ASN A 197 21.68 -4.11 2.25
C ASN A 197 21.17 -5.41 2.91
N PHE A 198 21.88 -6.51 2.67
CA PHE A 198 21.40 -7.82 3.12
C PHE A 198 21.19 -7.90 4.64
N SER A 199 22.09 -7.33 5.46
CA SER A 199 21.96 -7.29 6.91
C SER A 199 20.72 -6.52 7.38
N GLN A 200 20.38 -5.40 6.74
CA GLN A 200 19.19 -4.60 7.03
C GLN A 200 17.91 -5.39 6.72
N VAL A 201 17.89 -6.10 5.59
CA VAL A 201 16.72 -6.92 5.22
C VAL A 201 16.53 -8.09 6.20
N VAL A 202 17.63 -8.76 6.59
CA VAL A 202 17.57 -9.85 7.58
C VAL A 202 17.07 -9.32 8.92
N PHE A 203 17.58 -8.17 9.37
CA PHE A 203 17.11 -7.50 10.58
C PHE A 203 15.61 -7.18 10.50
N ALA A 204 15.16 -6.54 9.43
CA ALA A 204 13.77 -6.12 9.24
C ALA A 204 12.80 -7.31 9.18
N LEU A 205 13.18 -8.39 8.50
CA LEU A 205 12.41 -9.63 8.48
C LEU A 205 12.36 -10.29 9.86
N ASN A 206 13.47 -10.31 10.60
CA ASN A 206 13.51 -10.84 11.95
C ASN A 206 12.56 -10.07 12.90
N GLN A 207 12.63 -8.73 12.87
CA GLN A 207 11.73 -7.87 13.67
C GLN A 207 10.26 -8.05 13.28
N THR A 208 9.97 -8.18 11.97
CA THR A 208 8.63 -8.49 11.47
C THR A 208 8.12 -9.82 12.04
N LEU A 209 8.92 -10.89 12.00
CA LEU A 209 8.51 -12.19 12.55
C LEU A 209 8.30 -12.13 14.07
N LEU A 210 9.16 -11.43 14.81
CA LEU A 210 9.00 -11.21 16.25
C LEU A 210 7.69 -10.48 16.58
N GLN A 211 7.36 -9.46 15.79
CA GLN A 211 6.09 -8.73 15.95
C GLN A 211 4.89 -9.65 15.69
N GLN A 212 4.90 -10.40 14.58
CA GLN A 212 3.83 -11.35 14.26
C GLN A 212 3.70 -12.47 15.29
N GLU A 213 4.81 -12.96 15.86
CA GLU A 213 4.81 -13.91 16.97
C GLU A 213 4.18 -13.32 18.23
N SER A 214 4.54 -12.08 18.56
CA SER A 214 4.02 -11.39 19.74
C SER A 214 2.52 -11.09 19.63
N LEU A 215 2.05 -10.74 18.43
CA LEU A 215 0.64 -10.56 18.11
C LEU A 215 -0.16 -11.85 18.31
N ARG A 216 0.35 -12.97 17.78
CA ARG A 216 -0.29 -14.29 17.96
C ARG A 216 -0.34 -14.73 19.42
N ALA A 217 0.68 -14.38 20.20
CA ALA A 217 0.71 -14.66 21.64
C ALA A 217 -0.20 -13.73 22.45
N GLY A 218 -0.83 -12.71 21.84
CA GLY A 218 -1.63 -11.70 22.53
C GLY A 218 -0.82 -10.75 23.42
N SER A 219 0.50 -10.77 23.28
CA SER A 219 1.46 -10.00 24.11
C SER A 219 1.81 -8.63 23.56
N PHE A 220 1.33 -8.32 22.35
CA PHE A 220 1.58 -7.05 21.66
C PHE A 220 0.28 -6.55 21.04
N GLN A 221 0.03 -5.25 21.16
CA GLN A 221 -1.04 -4.57 20.43
C GLN A 221 -0.41 -3.65 19.40
N ILE A 222 -0.92 -3.69 18.17
CA ILE A 222 -0.46 -2.78 17.12
C ILE A 222 -0.94 -1.37 17.50
N PRO A 223 -0.03 -0.41 17.68
CA PRO A 223 -0.40 0.94 18.11
C PRO A 223 -1.23 1.69 17.05
N TYR A 224 -1.11 1.29 15.79
CA TYR A 224 -1.77 1.92 14.66
C TYR A 224 -2.14 0.90 13.58
N THR A 225 -3.39 0.90 13.14
CA THR A 225 -3.93 -0.09 12.20
C THR A 225 -4.44 0.53 10.91
N THR A 226 -4.64 -0.30 9.87
CA THR A 226 -5.33 0.12 8.63
C THR A 226 -6.74 0.66 8.91
N GLU A 227 -7.40 0.19 9.98
CA GLU A 227 -8.71 0.71 10.39
C GLU A 227 -8.62 2.14 10.92
N ASP A 228 -7.54 2.48 11.61
CA ASP A 228 -7.28 3.86 12.03
C ASP A 228 -7.03 4.75 10.79
N LEU A 229 -6.26 4.27 9.80
CA LEU A 229 -6.05 4.98 8.53
C LEU A 229 -7.36 5.28 7.81
N ILE A 230 -8.21 4.27 7.65
CA ILE A 230 -9.53 4.41 7.01
C ILE A 230 -10.38 5.41 7.77
N LYS A 231 -10.45 5.30 9.10
CA LYS A 231 -11.25 6.20 9.94
C LYS A 231 -10.84 7.65 9.75
N HIS A 232 -9.55 7.92 9.83
CA HIS A 232 -9.00 9.26 9.71
C HIS A 232 -9.13 9.85 8.30
N TYR A 233 -8.90 9.04 7.27
CA TYR A 233 -9.17 9.41 5.87
C TYR A 233 -10.65 9.80 5.68
N ASN A 234 -11.57 8.97 6.16
CA ASN A 234 -13.00 9.24 6.08
C ASN A 234 -13.42 10.49 6.86
N CYS A 235 -12.64 10.89 7.86
CA CYS A 235 -12.85 12.11 8.64
C CYS A 235 -12.06 13.31 8.12
N GLY A 236 -11.43 13.24 6.94
CA GLY A 236 -10.71 14.37 6.35
C GLY A 236 -9.47 14.80 7.15
N ASP A 237 -8.93 13.95 8.02
CA ASP A 237 -7.73 14.24 8.79
C ASP A 237 -6.69 13.14 8.62
N LEU A 238 -5.75 13.36 7.70
CA LEU A 238 -4.57 12.52 7.58
C LEU A 238 -3.35 13.08 8.32
N ASN A 239 -3.41 14.30 8.84
CA ASN A 239 -2.23 14.95 9.41
C ASN A 239 -1.77 14.24 10.70
N SER A 240 -2.73 13.76 11.49
CA SER A 240 -2.48 12.99 12.70
C SER A 240 -1.80 11.64 12.46
N ILE A 241 -1.75 11.18 11.20
CA ILE A 241 -1.19 9.89 10.80
C ILE A 241 0.06 10.08 9.94
N ILE A 242 -0.07 10.82 8.85
CA ILE A 242 0.93 10.92 7.79
C ILE A 242 2.20 11.63 8.28
N PHE A 243 2.06 12.57 9.21
CA PHE A 243 3.22 13.26 9.80
C PHE A 243 3.74 12.60 11.09
N ASN A 244 2.98 11.70 11.72
CA ASN A 244 3.35 11.05 12.99
C ASN A 244 3.83 9.61 12.82
N HIS A 245 3.48 8.95 11.72
CA HIS A 245 3.92 7.62 11.33
C HIS A 245 4.42 7.72 9.89
N ASP A 246 5.75 7.63 9.69
CA ASP A 246 6.37 7.74 8.36
C ASP A 246 5.66 6.82 7.35
N THR A 247 5.07 7.45 6.33
CA THR A 247 4.11 6.90 5.37
C THR A 247 4.68 5.94 4.35
N SER A 248 5.94 5.53 4.51
CA SER A 248 6.43 4.42 3.72
C SER A 248 5.50 3.24 3.96
N GLN A 249 5.05 2.55 2.91
CA GLN A 249 4.26 1.30 3.03
C GLN A 249 5.09 0.16 3.66
N VAL A 250 6.11 0.50 4.44
CA VAL A 250 7.10 -0.34 5.08
C VAL A 250 6.90 -0.21 6.59
N PRO A 251 7.03 -1.30 7.36
CA PRO A 251 6.91 -1.24 8.81
C PRO A 251 7.94 -0.32 9.45
N ASN A 252 7.52 0.44 10.47
CA ASN A 252 8.46 1.15 11.35
C ASN A 252 9.01 0.16 12.40
N PHE A 253 10.32 -0.03 12.40
CA PHE A 253 11.00 -1.00 13.27
C PHE A 253 11.47 -0.39 14.61
N ILE A 254 11.31 0.92 14.83
CA ILE A 254 11.79 1.58 16.04
C ILE A 254 10.94 1.14 17.24
N ASN A 255 11.51 0.27 18.07
CA ASN A 255 10.89 -0.19 19.31
C ASN A 255 11.75 0.20 20.54
N ALA A 256 11.08 0.56 21.64
CA ALA A 256 11.70 0.90 22.92
C ALA A 256 12.47 -0.26 23.57
N THR A 257 12.33 -1.49 23.09
CA THR A 257 13.06 -2.68 23.58
C THR A 257 14.31 -3.02 22.77
N LEU A 258 14.59 -2.33 21.65
CA LEU A 258 15.75 -2.63 20.81
C LEU A 258 17.09 -2.32 21.48
N LEU A 259 18.09 -3.16 21.22
CA LEU A 259 19.49 -2.90 21.55
C LEU A 259 20.01 -1.68 20.79
N ALA A 260 21.07 -1.03 21.29
CA ALA A 260 21.59 0.20 20.70
C ALA A 260 21.94 0.06 19.20
N HIS A 261 22.59 -1.05 18.81
CA HIS A 261 22.95 -1.30 17.41
C HIS A 261 21.73 -1.61 16.51
N GLU A 262 20.70 -2.25 17.06
CA GLU A 262 19.44 -2.52 16.36
C GLU A 262 18.66 -1.23 16.11
N ARG A 263 18.70 -0.28 17.07
CA ARG A 263 18.10 1.06 16.88
C ARG A 263 18.77 1.83 15.76
N ILE A 264 20.10 1.80 15.69
CA ILE A 264 20.86 2.43 14.61
C ILE A 264 20.43 1.82 13.27
N THR A 265 20.38 0.48 13.18
CA THR A 265 19.95 -0.22 11.96
C THR A 265 18.52 0.16 11.57
N ALA A 266 17.59 0.22 12.52
CA ALA A 266 16.22 0.63 12.28
C ALA A 266 16.13 2.08 11.77
N GLN A 267 16.90 3.00 12.35
CA GLN A 267 16.97 4.40 11.93
C GLN A 267 17.57 4.55 10.53
N GLU A 268 18.58 3.76 10.18
CA GLU A 268 19.17 3.76 8.84
C GLU A 268 18.17 3.27 7.78
N ILE A 269 17.41 2.20 8.08
CA ILE A 269 16.36 1.68 7.19
C ILE A 269 15.26 2.72 6.99
N ASP A 270 14.80 3.34 8.08
CA ASP A 270 13.78 4.39 8.07
C ASP A 270 14.24 5.59 7.23
N SER A 271 15.44 6.12 7.51
CA SER A 271 16.02 7.23 6.76
C SER A 271 16.18 6.90 5.28
N TYR A 272 16.60 5.68 4.95
CA TYR A 272 16.71 5.22 3.57
C TYR A 272 15.35 5.21 2.86
N PHE A 273 14.32 4.61 3.45
CA PHE A 273 13.00 4.57 2.83
C PHE A 273 12.37 5.95 2.71
N ARG A 274 12.55 6.81 3.71
CA ARG A 274 12.13 8.21 3.65
C ARG A 274 12.80 8.94 2.47
N GLN A 275 14.08 8.71 2.24
CA GLN A 275 14.79 9.30 1.12
C GLN A 275 14.30 8.77 -0.23
N GLU A 276 14.13 7.46 -0.37
CA GLU A 276 13.79 6.82 -1.64
C GLU A 276 12.31 6.91 -2.01
N LEU A 277 11.42 6.63 -1.05
CA LEU A 277 9.97 6.49 -1.25
C LEU A 277 9.19 7.80 -1.06
N ILE A 278 9.78 8.81 -0.41
CA ILE A 278 9.15 10.12 -0.25
C ILE A 278 9.93 11.14 -1.06
N TYR A 279 11.14 11.52 -0.64
CA TYR A 279 11.82 12.67 -1.24
C TYR A 279 12.18 12.48 -2.73
N LYS A 280 12.94 11.44 -3.07
CA LYS A 280 13.35 11.20 -4.45
C LYS A 280 12.17 10.86 -5.35
N ARG A 281 11.20 10.11 -4.83
CA ARG A 281 9.98 9.74 -5.54
C ARG A 281 9.16 10.97 -5.91
N ASN A 282 8.85 11.82 -4.93
CA ASN A 282 8.07 13.03 -5.14
C ASN A 282 8.75 14.02 -6.07
N GLU A 283 10.08 14.16 -5.99
CA GLU A 283 10.83 15.00 -6.92
C GLU A 283 10.64 14.53 -8.37
N ARG A 284 10.80 13.22 -8.62
CA ARG A 284 10.61 12.64 -9.96
C ARG A 284 9.16 12.78 -10.45
N MET A 285 8.19 12.46 -9.61
CA MET A 285 6.77 12.55 -9.94
C MET A 285 6.36 14.00 -10.22
N GLY A 286 6.77 14.95 -9.36
CA GLY A 286 6.49 16.37 -9.53
C GLY A 286 7.05 16.93 -10.83
N ARG A 287 8.27 16.52 -11.22
CA ARG A 287 8.88 16.90 -12.50
C ARG A 287 8.06 16.38 -13.69
N ARG A 288 7.66 15.10 -13.68
CA ARG A 288 6.85 14.51 -14.75
C ARG A 288 5.45 15.10 -14.84
N VAL A 289 4.81 15.39 -13.71
CA VAL A 289 3.52 16.09 -13.72
C VAL A 289 3.67 17.48 -14.33
N LYS A 290 4.73 18.22 -13.97
CA LYS A 290 5.02 19.51 -14.58
C LYS A 290 5.17 19.36 -16.10
N ASP A 291 5.99 18.42 -16.57
CA ASP A 291 6.23 18.19 -18.00
C ASP A 291 4.91 17.87 -18.73
N LEU A 292 4.07 16.99 -18.19
CA LEU A 292 2.74 16.67 -18.74
C LEU A 292 1.82 17.89 -18.84
N LEU A 293 1.83 18.72 -17.79
CA LEU A 293 1.01 19.93 -17.75
C LEU A 293 1.48 20.97 -18.77
N GLU A 294 2.79 21.09 -19.01
CA GLU A 294 3.39 21.99 -20.00
C GLU A 294 3.21 21.50 -21.44
N GLU A 295 3.30 20.19 -21.67
CA GLU A 295 3.11 19.57 -23.00
C GLU A 295 1.66 19.67 -23.49
N TYR A 296 0.69 19.61 -22.57
CA TYR A 296 -0.74 19.63 -22.88
C TYR A 296 -1.47 20.78 -22.18
N PRO A 297 -1.25 22.06 -22.57
CA PRO A 297 -1.80 23.24 -21.90
C PRO A 297 -3.34 23.31 -21.95
N ASP A 298 -3.96 22.77 -23.01
CA ASP A 298 -5.42 22.83 -23.21
C ASP A 298 -6.17 21.60 -22.65
N LYS A 299 -5.51 20.78 -21.83
CA LYS A 299 -6.07 19.55 -21.26
C LYS A 299 -6.24 19.64 -19.75
N SER A 300 -7.26 18.95 -19.27
CA SER A 300 -7.56 18.76 -17.84
C SER A 300 -7.10 17.39 -17.40
N PHE A 301 -6.29 17.35 -16.34
CA PHE A 301 -5.75 16.14 -15.75
C PHE A 301 -6.31 15.89 -14.35
N PHE A 302 -6.50 14.62 -14.01
CA PHE A 302 -6.71 14.16 -12.64
C PHE A 302 -5.61 13.19 -12.24
N PHE A 303 -4.73 13.60 -11.34
CA PHE A 303 -3.66 12.77 -10.78
C PHE A 303 -4.17 12.11 -9.49
N ALA A 304 -4.29 10.79 -9.47
CA ALA A 304 -4.74 10.00 -8.32
C ALA A 304 -3.56 9.27 -7.69
N PHE A 305 -3.07 9.80 -6.59
CA PHE A 305 -1.73 9.61 -6.04
C PHE A 305 -1.81 9.37 -4.54
N GLY A 306 -0.96 8.51 -3.96
CA GLY A 306 -1.00 8.18 -2.54
C GLY A 306 -0.85 9.43 -1.65
N ALA A 307 -1.75 9.61 -0.70
CA ALA A 307 -1.80 10.79 0.18
C ALA A 307 -0.59 10.91 1.13
N GLY A 308 0.21 9.84 1.26
CA GLY A 308 1.45 9.81 2.03
C GLY A 308 2.70 10.30 1.29
N MET A 309 2.51 10.95 0.14
CA MET A 309 3.55 11.61 -0.63
C MET A 309 3.76 13.05 -0.17
#